data_AF-A0A3B9NMJ5-F1
#
_entry.id   AF-A0A3B9NMJ5-F1
#
_cell.length_a   1.000
_cell.length_b   1.000
_cell.length_c   1.000
_cell.angle_alpha   90.00
_cell.angle_beta   90.00
_cell.angle_gamma   90.00
#
_symmetry.space_group_name_H-M   'P 1'
#
loop_
_entity.id
_entity.type
_entity.pdbx_description
1 polymer ?
#
loop_
_entity_poly.entity_id
_entity_poly.type
_entity_poly.pdbx_seq_one_letter_code
_entity_poly.pdbx_strand_id
1 'polypeptide(L)'
;YPENLKNRYDLVSVPTTEIEFIELMGARRGCLSSGGRVDLEKASAILVNEFRAGMLGLITLETPVMIKDEEVIVAQLKQAKIERDEARKRKFRSGQRDAKEE
;
A
#
# COMPACT_ATOMS: atom_id res chain seq x y z
N TYR A 1 12.97 6.86 -4.55
CA TYR A 1 14.34 6.31 -4.69
C TYR A 1 14.72 6.17 -6.17
N PRO A 2 14.82 7.28 -6.94
CA PRO A 2 15.04 7.22 -8.38
C PRO A 2 16.45 6.70 -8.76
N GLU A 3 17.47 7.04 -7.98
CA GLU A 3 18.86 6.62 -8.25
C GLU A 3 19.03 5.10 -8.13
N ASN A 4 18.34 4.44 -7.20
CA ASN A 4 18.39 2.98 -7.08
C ASN A 4 17.84 2.29 -8.33
N LEU A 5 16.78 2.84 -8.93
CA LEU A 5 16.21 2.33 -10.18
C LEU A 5 17.18 2.54 -11.35
N LYS A 6 17.78 3.73 -11.46
CA LYS A 6 18.78 4.00 -12.50
C LYS A 6 19.96 3.04 -12.42
N ASN A 7 20.50 2.83 -11.22
CA ASN A 7 21.62 1.93 -11.00
C ASN A 7 21.27 0.46 -11.26
N ARG A 8 20.08 -0.01 -10.85
CA ARG A 8 19.67 -1.41 -11.04
C ARG A 8 19.43 -1.76 -12.51
N TYR A 9 18.82 -0.83 -13.25
CA TYR A 9 18.33 -1.07 -14.62
C TYR A 9 19.16 -0.38 -15.70
N ASP A 10 20.27 0.25 -15.31
CA ASP A 10 21.17 0.98 -16.21
C ASP A 10 20.42 2.04 -17.04
N LEU A 11 19.72 2.92 -16.32
CA LEU A 11 18.89 3.98 -16.91
C LEU A 11 19.62 5.31 -16.89
N VAL A 12 19.60 6.00 -18.04
CA VAL A 12 20.04 7.41 -18.13
C VAL A 12 19.09 8.31 -17.33
N SER A 13 17.78 8.04 -17.39
CA SER A 13 16.74 8.73 -16.64
C SER A 13 15.61 7.78 -16.28
N VAL A 14 14.92 8.05 -15.18
CA VAL A 14 13.68 7.33 -14.84
C VAL A 14 12.57 7.83 -15.76
N PRO A 15 11.86 6.95 -16.50
CA PRO A 15 10.73 7.34 -17.33
C PRO A 15 9.63 8.06 -16.54
N THR A 16 8.79 8.82 -17.24
CA THR A 16 7.72 9.59 -16.61
C THR A 16 6.57 8.70 -16.17
N THR A 17 6.34 7.60 -16.89
CA THR A 17 5.26 6.65 -16.58
C THR A 17 5.80 5.31 -16.11
N GLU A 18 5.01 4.63 -15.29
CA GLU A 18 5.34 3.30 -14.78
C GLU A 18 5.37 2.25 -15.90
N ILE A 19 4.51 2.40 -16.90
CA ILE A 19 4.42 1.50 -18.05
C ILE A 19 5.70 1.57 -18.89
N GLU A 20 6.16 2.77 -19.25
CA GLU A 20 7.41 2.95 -20.01
C GLU A 20 8.61 2.35 -19.26
N PHE A 21 8.64 2.49 -17.94
CA PHE A 21 9.67 1.88 -17.11
C PHE A 21 9.64 0.35 -17.17
N ILE A 22 8.46 -0.26 -17.02
CA ILE A 22 8.30 -1.73 -17.07
C ILE A 22 8.64 -2.26 -18.47
N GLU A 23 8.24 -1.56 -19.53
CA GLU A 23 8.58 -1.91 -20.92
C GLU A 23 10.09 -1.88 -21.15
N LEU A 24 10.76 -0.79 -20.73
CA LEU A 24 12.20 -0.63 -20.93
C LEU A 24 12.99 -1.68 -20.14
N MET A 25 12.60 -1.92 -18.90
CA MET A 25 13.20 -2.96 -18.06
C MET A 25 12.95 -4.36 -18.64
N GLY A 26 11.73 -4.64 -19.07
CA GLY A 26 11.34 -5.92 -19.65
C GLY A 26 12.08 -6.21 -20.96
N ALA A 27 12.24 -5.21 -21.83
CA ALA A 27 13.02 -5.32 -23.05
C ALA A 27 14.50 -5.66 -22.76
N ARG A 28 15.13 -4.97 -21.79
CA ARG A 28 16.53 -5.24 -21.39
C ARG A 28 16.74 -6.64 -20.82
N ARG A 29 15.71 -7.23 -20.21
CA ARG A 29 15.78 -8.57 -19.59
C ARG A 29 15.23 -9.70 -20.43
N GLY A 30 14.91 -9.43 -21.70
CA GLY A 30 14.34 -10.44 -22.58
C GLY A 30 12.97 -10.95 -22.12
N CYS A 31 12.21 -10.11 -21.41
CA CYS A 31 10.80 -10.38 -21.11
C CYS A 31 9.97 -10.06 -22.34
N LEU A 32 10.18 -10.83 -23.41
CA LEU A 32 9.49 -10.66 -24.68
C LEU A 32 8.44 -11.75 -24.86
N SER A 33 7.30 -11.34 -25.41
CA SER A 33 6.24 -12.20 -25.89
C SER A 33 6.33 -12.34 -27.43
N SER A 34 5.37 -13.04 -28.02
CA SER A 34 5.30 -13.21 -29.48
C SER A 34 5.21 -11.85 -30.19
N GLY A 35 5.90 -11.73 -31.32
CA GLY A 35 5.97 -10.49 -32.09
C GLY A 35 6.85 -9.39 -31.48
N GLY A 36 7.73 -9.70 -30.53
CA GLY A 36 8.73 -8.77 -30.00
C GLY A 36 8.18 -7.72 -29.02
N ARG A 37 6.94 -7.91 -28.55
CA ARG A 37 6.34 -7.05 -27.52
C ARG A 37 6.83 -7.46 -26.14
N VAL A 38 6.92 -6.52 -25.22
CA VAL A 38 7.30 -6.82 -23.83
C VAL A 38 6.14 -7.53 -23.12
N ASP A 39 6.46 -8.61 -22.43
CA ASP A 39 5.56 -9.28 -21.50
C ASP A 39 5.58 -8.52 -20.17
N LEU A 40 4.57 -7.67 -19.98
CA LEU A 40 4.43 -6.82 -18.80
C LEU A 40 4.22 -7.63 -17.52
N GLU A 41 3.56 -8.78 -17.58
CA GLU A 41 3.30 -9.62 -16.41
C GLU A 41 4.63 -10.21 -15.91
N LYS A 42 5.41 -10.79 -16.83
CA LYS A 42 6.73 -11.35 -16.50
C LYS A 42 7.69 -10.28 -16.00
N ALA A 43 7.72 -9.12 -16.64
CA ALA A 43 8.53 -8.00 -16.22
C ALA A 43 8.12 -7.52 -14.81
N SER A 44 6.83 -7.31 -14.57
CA SER A 44 6.31 -6.88 -13.27
C SER A 44 6.62 -7.88 -12.15
N ALA A 45 6.48 -9.18 -12.43
CA ALA A 45 6.83 -10.23 -11.48
C ALA A 45 8.32 -10.18 -11.09
N ILE A 46 9.21 -9.94 -12.06
CA ILE A 46 10.64 -9.75 -11.78
C ILE A 46 10.87 -8.52 -10.89
N LEU A 47 10.27 -7.37 -11.23
CA LEU A 47 10.41 -6.14 -10.44
C LEU A 47 9.98 -6.35 -8.98
N VAL A 48 8.84 -6.99 -8.74
CA VAL A 48 8.33 -7.29 -7.40
C VAL A 48 9.26 -8.23 -6.65
N ASN A 49 9.77 -9.27 -7.33
CA ASN A 49 10.70 -10.22 -6.71
C ASN A 49 12.02 -9.55 -6.33
N GLU A 50 12.56 -8.68 -7.17
CA GLU A 50 13.78 -7.92 -6.87
C GLU A 50 13.58 -6.93 -5.72
N PHE A 51 12.42 -6.27 -5.67
CA PHE A 51 12.06 -5.41 -4.55
C PHE A 51 12.02 -6.20 -3.23
N ARG A 52 11.32 -7.35 -3.21
CA ARG A 52 11.22 -8.23 -2.03
C ARG A 52 12.56 -8.82 -1.60
N ALA A 53 13.43 -9.11 -2.56
CA ALA A 53 14.79 -9.60 -2.30
C ALA A 53 15.76 -8.49 -1.86
N GLY A 54 15.32 -7.23 -1.75
CA GLY A 54 16.18 -6.10 -1.35
C GLY A 54 17.18 -5.66 -2.42
N MET A 55 17.02 -6.12 -3.68
CA MET A 55 17.96 -5.82 -4.77
C MET A 55 17.86 -4.38 -5.29
N LEU A 56 16.78 -3.68 -4.94
CA LEU A 56 16.59 -2.25 -5.20
C LEU A 56 17.17 -1.36 -4.09
N GLY A 57 17.95 -1.95 -3.16
CA GLY A 57 18.52 -1.27 -2.01
C GLY A 57 17.61 -1.28 -0.79
N LEU A 58 18.05 -0.60 0.28
CA LEU A 58 17.30 -0.47 1.53
C LEU A 58 16.19 0.57 1.34
N ILE A 59 14.95 0.09 1.26
CA ILE A 59 13.76 0.91 1.05
C ILE A 59 12.83 0.73 2.25
N THR A 60 12.44 1.84 2.88
CA THR A 60 11.34 1.89 3.83
C THR A 60 10.14 2.53 3.15
N LEU A 61 8.99 1.83 3.17
CA LEU A 61 7.74 2.28 2.53
C LEU A 61 6.91 3.22 3.40
N GLU A 62 7.28 3.35 4.67
CA GLU A 62 6.60 4.18 5.65
C GLU A 62 7.58 5.16 6.29
N THR A 63 7.05 6.24 6.84
CA THR A 63 7.84 7.22 7.58
C THR A 63 7.28 7.38 8.99
N PRO A 64 8.09 7.81 9.97
CA PRO A 64 7.60 8.05 11.33
C PRO A 64 6.47 9.09 11.39
N VAL A 65 6.38 10.00 10.42
CA VAL A 65 5.29 10.98 10.33
C VAL A 65 3.98 10.30 9.93
N MET A 66 3.99 9.40 8.95
CA MET A 66 2.81 8.64 8.54
C MET A 66 2.20 7.84 9.69
N ILE A 67 3.05 7.21 10.52
CA ILE A 67 2.60 6.44 11.69
C ILE A 67 1.92 7.36 12.72
N LYS A 68 2.49 8.53 13.00
CA LYS A 68 1.88 9.51 13.92
C LYS A 68 0.50 9.95 13.43
N ASP A 69 0.37 10.20 12.13
CA ASP A 69 -0.91 10.58 11.53
C ASP A 69 -1.94 9.45 11.67
N GLU A 70 -1.53 8.19 11.46
CA GLU A 70 -2.38 7.01 11.64
C GLU A 70 -2.80 6.81 13.10
N GLU A 71 -1.89 7.02 14.07
CA GLU A 71 -2.20 6.90 15.50
C GLU A 71 -3.33 7.84 15.93
N VAL A 72 -3.36 9.06 15.38
CA VAL A 72 -4.44 10.03 15.62
C VAL A 72 -5.77 9.48 15.11
N ILE A 73 -5.79 8.95 13.89
CA ILE A 73 -6.99 8.36 13.28
C ILE A 73 -7.48 7.17 14.12
N VAL A 74 -6.57 6.29 14.53
CA VAL A 74 -6.89 5.11 15.35
C VAL A 74 -7.45 5.51 16.71
N ALA A 75 -6.92 6.56 17.35
CA ALA A 75 -7.44 7.06 18.62
C ALA A 75 -8.88 7.57 18.49
N GLN A 76 -9.17 8.33 17.43
CA GLN A 76 -10.52 8.83 17.13
C GLN A 76 -11.52 7.68 16.91
N LEU A 77 -11.13 6.66 16.14
CA LEU A 77 -11.96 5.49 15.88
C LEU A 77 -12.25 4.68 17.16
N LYS A 78 -11.26 4.52 18.03
CA LYS A 78 -11.44 3.88 19.34
C LYS A 78 -12.41 4.66 20.22
N GLN A 79 -12.28 5.98 20.28
CA GLN A 79 -13.16 6.85 21.05
C GLN A 79 -14.62 6.77 20.53
N ALA A 80 -14.82 6.88 19.22
CA ALA A 80 -16.14 6.75 18.60
C ALA A 80 -16.78 5.37 18.86
N LYS A 81 -15.97 4.30 18.90
CA LYS A 81 -16.45 2.95 19.24
C LYS A 81 -16.93 2.87 20.69
N ILE A 82 -16.16 3.42 21.63
CA ILE A 82 -16.54 3.46 23.06
C ILE A 82 -17.87 4.20 23.22
N GLU A 83 -18.01 5.39 22.65
CA GLU A 83 -19.23 6.20 22.72
C GLU A 83 -20.44 5.46 22.13
N ARG A 84 -20.26 4.79 20.99
CA ARG A 84 -21.30 3.97 20.36
C ARG A 84 -21.74 2.82 21.27
N ASP A 85 -20.80 2.12 21.88
CA ASP A 85 -21.10 0.98 22.75
C ASP A 85 -21.74 1.44 24.07
N GLU A 86 -21.36 2.60 24.60
CA GLU A 86 -22.03 3.24 25.74
C GLU A 86 -23.46 3.67 25.39
N ALA A 87 -23.67 4.30 24.23
CA ALA A 87 -24.99 4.70 23.76
C ALA A 87 -25.91 3.48 23.58
N ARG A 88 -25.39 2.37 23.05
CA ARG A 88 -26.11 1.09 22.95
C ARG A 88 -26.53 0.57 24.31
N LYS A 89 -25.60 0.51 25.28
CA LYS A 89 -25.89 0.07 26.65
C LYS A 89 -26.92 0.98 27.32
N ARG A 90 -26.85 2.30 27.11
CA ARG A 90 -27.81 3.26 27.66
C ARG A 90 -29.22 3.04 27.11
N LYS A 91 -29.38 2.89 25.79
CA LYS A 91 -30.67 2.59 25.15
C LYS A 91 -31.25 1.25 25.62
N PHE A 92 -30.41 0.23 25.78
CA PHE A 92 -30.84 -1.05 26.32
C PHE A 92 -31.37 -0.94 27.76
N ARG A 93 -30.66 -0.19 28.63
CA ARG A 93 -31.07 0.02 30.02
C ARG A 93 -32.33 0.88 30.16
N SER A 94 -32.55 1.87 29.29
CA SER A 94 -33.78 2.67 29.32
C SER A 94 -35.00 1.86 28.88
N GLY A 95 -34.90 1.11 27.77
CA GLY A 95 -36.01 0.27 27.30
C GLY A 95 -36.41 -0.85 28.28
N GLN A 96 -35.46 -1.36 29.09
CA GLN A 96 -35.77 -2.31 30.18
C GLN A 96 -36.51 -1.67 31.37
N ARG A 97 -36.38 -0.36 31.60
CA ARG A 97 -37.12 0.34 32.66
C ARG A 97 -38.55 0.58 32.23
N ASP A 98 -38.73 1.05 31.01
CA ASP A 98 -40.05 1.36 30.44
C ASP A 98 -40.93 0.10 30.38
N ALA A 99 -40.38 -1.07 30.03
CA ALA A 99 -41.09 -2.35 29.99
C ALA A 99 -41.43 -2.97 31.36
N LYS A 100 -40.95 -2.38 32.47
CA LYS A 100 -41.20 -2.85 33.84
C LYS A 100 -42.24 -1.98 34.57
N GLU A 101 -42.57 -0.83 34.00
CA GLU A 101 -43.55 0.13 34.54
C GLU A 101 -44.93 0.01 33.85
N GLU A 102 -45.06 -0.80 32.79
CA GLU A 102 -46.33 -1.30 32.20
C GLU A 102 -46.72 -2.68 32.76
#